data_AF-A0A948GZF9-F1
#
_entry.id   AF-A0A948GZF9-F1
#
_cell.length_a   1.000
_cell.length_b   1.000
_cell.length_c   1.000
_cell.angle_alpha   90.00
_cell.angle_beta   90.00
_cell.angle_gamma   90.00
#
_symmetry.space_group_name_H-M   'P 1'
#
loop_
_entity.id
_entity.type
_entity.pdbx_description
1 polymer ?
#
loop_
_entity_poly.entity_id
_entity_poly.type
_entity_poly.pdbx_seq_one_letter_code
_entity_poly.pdbx_strand_id
1 'polypeptide(L)'
;MIHFILALQFLTVFPVRIKNIRKEQFAASLTYFPLVGLGLGLILAGSYRLLSLLRVEESALSGIAVVLLIILTGALHLDGLADTCDAFLSRKNRGQMLAIMRDSHIGAMGVIGLTS
;
A
#
# COMPACT_ATOMS: atom_id res chain seq x y z
N MET A 1 3.58 19.19 -12.10
CA MET A 1 3.18 17.95 -12.81
C MET A 1 4.12 16.78 -12.54
N ILE A 2 5.44 16.92 -12.70
CA ILE A 2 6.38 15.80 -12.51
C ILE A 2 6.27 15.14 -11.12
N HIS A 3 6.13 15.94 -10.06
CA HIS A 3 5.97 15.45 -8.68
C HIS A 3 4.69 14.64 -8.47
N PHE A 4 3.57 15.05 -9.08
CA PHE A 4 2.33 14.29 -9.03
C PHE A 4 2.48 12.93 -9.73
N ILE A 5 3.12 12.91 -10.91
CA ILE A 5 3.39 11.66 -11.64
C ILE A 5 4.30 10.74 -10.83
N LEU A 6 5.31 11.28 -10.13
CA LEU A 6 6.16 10.50 -9.24
C LEU A 6 5.39 9.90 -8.06
N ALA A 7 4.45 10.64 -7.47
CA ALA A 7 3.57 10.12 -6.43
C ALA A 7 2.67 9.00 -6.95
N LEU A 8 2.09 9.18 -8.14
CA LEU A 8 1.26 8.17 -8.80
C LEU A 8 2.07 6.91 -9.12
N GLN A 9 3.28 7.07 -9.66
CA GLN A 9 4.20 5.97 -9.97
C GLN A 9 4.64 5.20 -8.72
N PHE A 10 4.80 5.87 -7.57
CA PHE A 10 5.20 5.21 -6.33
C PHE A 10 4.05 4.47 -5.66
N LEU A 11 2.86 5.09 -5.59
CA LEU A 11 1.71 4.54 -4.88
C LEU A 11 0.87 3.56 -5.71
N THR A 12 1.08 3.49 -7.03
CA THR A 12 0.25 2.67 -7.94
C THR A 12 1.08 1.89 -8.96
N VAL A 13 0.51 0.81 -9.50
CA VAL A 13 1.11 -0.01 -10.58
C VAL A 13 0.97 0.65 -11.96
N PHE A 14 0.34 1.83 -12.03
CA PHE A 14 0.03 2.50 -13.29
C PHE A 14 1.29 2.71 -14.13
N PRO A 15 1.29 2.37 -15.44
CA PRO A 15 2.50 2.22 -16.24
C PRO A 15 3.07 3.57 -16.72
N VAL A 16 3.29 4.51 -15.81
CA VAL A 16 4.00 5.77 -16.07
C VAL A 16 5.35 5.70 -15.39
N ARG A 17 6.42 5.76 -16.18
CA ARG A 17 7.79 5.62 -15.68
C ARG A 17 8.63 6.83 -16.04
N ILE A 18 8.85 7.70 -15.06
CA ILE A 18 9.89 8.73 -15.14
C ILE A 18 11.23 8.07 -14.79
N LYS A 19 12.19 8.15 -15.71
CA LYS A 19 13.57 7.70 -15.49
C LYS A 19 14.40 8.81 -14.85
N ASN A 20 15.50 8.46 -14.18
CA ASN A 20 16.45 9.40 -13.56
C ASN A 20 15.85 10.33 -12.50
N ILE A 21 15.18 9.73 -11.50
CA ILE A 21 14.55 10.46 -10.39
C ILE A 21 15.63 10.90 -9.39
N ARG A 22 15.74 12.21 -9.15
CA ARG A 22 16.59 12.74 -8.07
C ARG A 22 15.86 12.64 -6.72
N LYS A 23 16.62 12.51 -5.63
CA LYS A 23 16.06 12.39 -4.27
C LYS A 23 15.17 13.58 -3.91
N GLU A 24 15.55 14.79 -4.32
CA GLU A 24 14.81 16.02 -4.05
C GLU A 24 13.47 16.04 -4.79
N GLN A 25 13.43 15.46 -6.01
CA GLN A 25 12.20 15.38 -6.81
C GLN A 25 11.20 14.38 -6.20
N PHE A 26 11.71 13.29 -5.63
CA PHE A 26 10.92 12.31 -4.89
C PHE A 26 10.44 12.87 -3.55
N ALA A 27 11.30 13.57 -2.79
CA ALA A 27 10.88 14.23 -1.56
C ALA A 27 9.74 15.24 -1.81
N ALA A 28 9.83 16.00 -2.91
CA ALA A 28 8.78 16.92 -3.33
C ALA A 28 7.51 16.22 -3.86
N SER A 29 7.54 14.92 -4.21
CA SER A 29 6.32 14.18 -4.58
C SER A 29 5.48 13.77 -3.38
N LEU A 30 6.06 13.70 -2.18
CA LEU A 30 5.35 13.35 -0.94
C LEU A 30 4.14 14.25 -0.68
N THR A 31 4.19 15.53 -1.07
CA THR A 31 3.07 16.47 -0.91
C THR A 31 1.84 16.08 -1.74
N TYR A 32 2.01 15.23 -2.77
CA TYR A 32 0.93 14.73 -3.62
C TYR A 32 0.40 13.36 -3.19
N PHE A 33 1.00 12.71 -2.19
CA PHE A 33 0.54 11.42 -1.68
C PHE A 33 -0.91 11.47 -1.19
N PRO A 34 -1.36 12.51 -0.44
CA PRO A 34 -2.75 12.61 -0.03
C PRO A 34 -3.73 12.67 -1.21
N LEU A 35 -3.35 13.33 -2.30
CA LEU A 35 -4.19 13.45 -3.49
C LEU A 35 -4.32 12.11 -4.22
N VAL A 36 -3.23 11.37 -4.38
CA VAL A 36 -3.25 10.03 -4.97
C VAL A 36 -4.01 9.06 -4.07
N GLY A 37 -3.78 9.13 -2.75
CA GLY A 37 -4.50 8.34 -1.75
C GLY A 37 -6.01 8.64 -1.75
N LEU A 38 -6.41 9.89 -1.92
CA LEU A 38 -7.82 10.25 -2.09
C LEU A 38 -8.41 9.60 -3.35
N GLY A 39 -7.67 9.60 -4.46
CA GLY A 39 -8.08 8.91 -5.68
C GLY A 39 -8.29 7.41 -5.47
N LEU A 40 -7.34 6.74 -4.82
CA LEU A 40 -7.45 5.33 -4.45
C LEU A 40 -8.65 5.08 -3.53
N GLY A 41 -8.83 5.92 -2.50
CA GLY A 41 -9.94 5.83 -1.57
C GLY A 41 -11.31 6.00 -2.26
N LEU A 42 -11.42 6.92 -3.21
CA LEU A 42 -12.64 7.10 -4.00
C LEU A 42 -12.94 5.89 -4.89
N ILE A 43 -11.92 5.28 -5.49
CA ILE A 43 -12.09 4.05 -6.27
C ILE A 43 -12.58 2.91 -5.37
N LEU A 44 -11.95 2.71 -4.21
CA LEU A 44 -12.33 1.67 -3.25
C LEU A 44 -13.73 1.89 -2.66
N ALA A 45 -14.05 3.12 -2.25
CA ALA A 45 -15.37 3.47 -1.72
C ALA A 45 -16.46 3.36 -2.79
N GLY A 46 -16.15 3.77 -4.02
CA GLY A 46 -17.03 3.65 -5.18
C GLY A 46 -17.33 2.19 -5.52
N SER A 47 -16.30 1.34 -5.58
CA SER A 47 -16.48 -0.10 -5.82
C SER A 47 -17.25 -0.78 -4.69
N TYR A 48 -16.94 -0.44 -3.44
CA TYR A 48 -17.67 -0.97 -2.28
C TYR A 48 -19.15 -0.60 -2.35
N ARG A 49 -19.46 0.67 -2.61
CA ARG A 49 -20.84 1.15 -2.72
C ARG A 49 -21.59 0.48 -3.87
N LEU A 50 -20.95 0.33 -5.02
CA LEU A 50 -21.55 -0.32 -6.19
C LEU A 50 -21.89 -1.80 -5.91
N LEU A 51 -20.94 -2.55 -5.34
CA LEU A 51 -21.14 -3.97 -5.01
C LEU A 51 -22.15 -4.16 -3.86
N SER A 52 -22.21 -3.23 -2.91
CA SER A 52 -23.22 -3.21 -1.87
C SER A 52 -24.64 -3.05 -2.44
N LEU A 53 -24.82 -2.21 -3.48
CA LEU A 53 -26.11 -2.09 -4.18
C LEU A 53 -26.52 -3.38 -4.90
N LEU A 54 -25.54 -4.21 -5.30
CA LEU A 54 -25.75 -5.54 -5.88
C LEU A 54 -26.00 -6.63 -4.82
N ARG A 55 -26.12 -6.26 -3.55
CA ARG A 55 -26.35 -7.18 -2.41
C ARG A 55 -25.26 -8.24 -2.24
N VAL A 56 -24.01 -7.91 -2.58
CA VAL A 56 -22.84 -8.74 -2.25
C VAL A 56 -22.69 -8.77 -0.72
N GLU A 57 -22.38 -9.95 -0.17
CA GLU A 57 -22.17 -10.14 1.27
C GLU A 57 -21.02 -9.28 1.80
N GLU A 58 -21.14 -8.77 3.02
CA GLU A 58 -20.16 -7.87 3.63
C GLU A 58 -18.75 -8.48 3.75
N SER A 59 -18.67 -9.79 4.05
CA SER A 59 -17.41 -10.53 4.10
C SER A 59 -16.71 -10.60 2.74
N ALA A 60 -17.48 -10.74 1.65
CA ALA A 60 -16.94 -10.71 0.29
C ALA A 60 -16.53 -9.28 -0.12
N LEU A 61 -17.28 -8.25 0.31
CA LEU A 61 -16.95 -6.85 0.03
C LEU A 61 -15.59 -6.45 0.61
N SER A 62 -15.29 -6.84 1.86
CA SER A 62 -14.01 -6.54 2.49
C SER A 62 -12.85 -7.21 1.75
N GLY A 63 -12.99 -8.50 1.42
CA GLY A 63 -11.99 -9.24 0.63
C GLY A 63 -11.76 -8.61 -0.75
N ILE A 64 -12.82 -8.22 -1.45
CA ILE A 64 -12.72 -7.55 -2.76
C ILE A 64 -12.02 -6.19 -2.62
N ALA A 65 -12.31 -5.42 -1.57
CA ALA A 65 -11.64 -4.14 -1.35
C ALA A 65 -10.13 -4.30 -1.14
N VAL A 66 -9.70 -5.32 -0.39
CA VAL A 66 -8.28 -5.64 -0.19
C VAL A 66 -7.63 -6.07 -1.51
N VAL A 67 -8.28 -6.96 -2.28
CA VAL A 67 -7.78 -7.40 -3.60
C VAL A 67 -7.66 -6.22 -4.56
N LEU A 68 -8.63 -5.31 -4.58
CA LEU A 68 -8.59 -4.12 -5.42
C LEU A 68 -7.44 -3.19 -5.01
N LEU A 69 -7.20 -3.01 -3.70
CA LEU A 69 -6.04 -2.25 -3.21
C LEU A 69 -4.72 -2.90 -3.65
N ILE A 70 -4.61 -4.24 -3.59
CA ILE A 70 -3.44 -4.98 -4.07
C ILE A 70 -3.22 -4.72 -5.56
N ILE A 71 -4.26 -4.85 -6.39
CA ILE A 71 -4.17 -4.67 -7.85
C ILE A 71 -3.74 -3.23 -8.19
N LEU A 72 -4.31 -2.24 -7.50
CA LEU A 72 -4.03 -0.83 -7.78
C LEU A 72 -2.62 -0.41 -7.33
N THR A 73 -2.14 -0.96 -6.21
CA THR A 73 -0.91 -0.49 -5.54
C THR A 73 0.28 -1.45 -5.65
N GLY A 74 0.06 -2.67 -6.17
CA GLY A 74 1.11 -3.69 -6.26
C GLY A 74 1.44 -4.29 -4.89
N ALA A 75 0.42 -4.42 -4.03
CA ALA A 75 0.53 -4.86 -2.64
C ALA A 75 1.32 -3.95 -1.68
N LEU A 76 1.71 -2.72 -2.08
CA LEU A 76 2.52 -1.80 -1.27
C LEU A 76 2.02 -1.62 0.17
N HIS A 77 0.70 -1.52 0.37
CA HIS A 77 0.11 -1.33 1.70
C HIS A 77 0.16 -2.60 2.55
N LEU A 78 -0.03 -3.77 1.95
CA LEU A 78 0.01 -5.06 2.64
C LEU A 78 1.45 -5.46 2.98
N ASP A 79 2.39 -5.16 2.08
CA ASP A 79 3.83 -5.33 2.29
C ASP A 79 4.28 -4.54 3.52
N GLY A 80 3.97 -3.22 3.57
CA GLY A 80 4.28 -2.39 4.72
C GLY A 80 3.59 -2.84 6.02
N LEU A 81 2.38 -3.41 5.94
CA LEU A 81 1.70 -4.00 7.10
C LEU A 81 2.45 -5.25 7.60
N ALA A 82 2.81 -6.16 6.69
CA ALA A 82 3.55 -7.38 7.02
C ALA A 82 4.92 -7.06 7.64
N ASP A 83 5.68 -6.16 7.02
CA ASP A 83 6.99 -5.69 7.51
C ASP A 83 6.88 -5.06 8.90
N THR A 84 5.81 -4.28 9.13
CA THR A 84 5.55 -3.66 10.42
C THR A 84 5.23 -4.72 11.47
N CYS A 85 4.39 -5.71 11.15
CA CYS A 85 4.09 -6.82 12.04
C CYS A 85 5.34 -7.61 12.38
N ASP A 86 6.15 -8.00 11.40
CA ASP A 86 7.40 -8.75 11.62
C ASP A 86 8.41 -7.97 12.44
N ALA A 87 8.58 -6.68 12.16
CA ALA A 87 9.51 -5.85 12.90
C ALA A 87 9.04 -5.60 14.34
N PHE A 88 7.82 -5.11 14.55
CA PHE A 88 7.35 -4.72 15.89
C PHE A 88 7.12 -5.92 16.81
N LEU A 89 6.58 -7.02 16.27
CA LEU A 89 6.27 -8.19 17.08
C LEU A 89 7.51 -9.06 17.38
N SER A 90 8.65 -8.79 16.72
CA SER A 90 9.94 -9.40 17.06
C SER A 90 10.50 -8.96 18.43
N ARG A 91 10.01 -7.83 19.00
CA ARG A 91 10.47 -7.24 20.28
C ARG A 91 11.99 -6.98 20.35
N LYS A 92 12.62 -6.79 19.19
CA LYS A 92 14.05 -6.50 19.08
C LYS A 92 14.35 -5.02 19.28
N ASN A 93 15.63 -4.67 19.36
CA ASN A 93 16.01 -3.25 19.40
C ASN A 93 15.71 -2.56 18.06
N ARG A 94 15.66 -1.22 18.06
CA ARG A 94 15.33 -0.42 16.87
C ARG A 94 16.18 -0.75 15.65
N GLY A 95 17.48 -0.98 15.83
CA GLY A 95 18.39 -1.30 14.71
C GLY A 95 18.02 -2.62 14.03
N GLN A 96 17.69 -3.63 14.83
CA GLN A 96 17.25 -4.93 14.34
C GLN A 96 15.84 -4.89 13.72
N MET A 97 14.92 -4.10 14.29
CA MET A 97 13.59 -3.89 13.70
C MET A 97 13.69 -3.25 12.32
N LEU A 98 14.52 -2.22 12.17
CA LEU A 98 14.76 -1.56 10.88
C LEU A 98 15.49 -2.48 9.88
N ALA A 99 16.29 -3.43 10.36
CA ALA A 99 16.89 -4.45 9.50
C ALA A 99 15.83 -5.42 8.98
N ILE A 100 14.84 -5.80 9.81
CA ILE A 100 13.72 -6.65 9.40
C ILE A 100 12.86 -5.95 8.34
N MET A 101 12.51 -4.67 8.51
CA MET A 101 11.74 -3.89 7.52
C MET A 101 12.48 -3.66 6.18
N ARG A 102 13.76 -4.02 6.09
CA ARG A 102 14.55 -3.93 4.85
C ARG A 102 14.83 -5.30 4.24
N ASP A 103 14.48 -6.35 4.97
CA ASP A 103 14.60 -7.72 4.51
C ASP A 103 13.40 -8.05 3.62
N SER A 104 13.62 -8.74 2.52
CA SER A 104 12.56 -9.07 1.56
C SER A 104 11.78 -10.34 1.92
N HIS A 105 12.15 -11.05 3.00
CA HIS A 105 11.45 -12.25 3.43
C HIS A 105 10.32 -11.91 4.38
N ILE A 106 9.18 -12.56 4.18
CA ILE A 106 8.07 -12.51 5.11
C ILE A 106 8.33 -13.40 6.33
N GLY A 107 8.06 -12.89 7.52
CA GLY A 107 8.11 -13.63 8.78
C GLY A 107 6.74 -14.14 9.21
N ALA A 108 6.74 -14.98 10.25
CA ALA A 108 5.51 -15.58 10.77
C ALA A 108 4.52 -14.53 11.29
N MET A 109 5.02 -13.42 11.86
CA MET A 109 4.15 -12.38 12.41
C MET A 109 3.52 -11.53 11.30
N GLY A 110 4.21 -11.33 10.18
CA GLY A 110 3.69 -10.73 8.96
C GLY A 110 2.54 -11.55 8.39
N VAL A 111 2.72 -12.87 8.25
CA VAL A 111 1.64 -13.78 7.80
C VAL A 111 0.43 -13.71 8.74
N ILE A 112 0.65 -13.85 10.04
CA ILE A 112 -0.44 -13.77 11.04
C ILE A 112 -1.15 -12.42 10.92
N GLY A 113 -0.42 -11.31 10.83
CA GLY A 113 -1.00 -9.97 10.69
C GLY A 113 -1.85 -9.76 9.44
N LEU A 114 -1.57 -10.49 8.36
CA LEU A 114 -2.35 -10.42 7.11
C LEU A 114 -3.59 -11.31 7.11
N THR A 115 -3.60 -12.40 7.89
CA THR A 115 -4.68 -13.40 7.88
C THR A 115 -5.61 -13.35 9.08
N SER A 116 -5.26 -12.60 10.13
CA SER A 116 -6.06 -12.45 11.35
C SER A 116 -7.08 -11.34 11.23
#